data_AF-A0A8R1EMA5-F1
#
_entry.id   AF-A0A8R1EMA5-F1
#
_cell.length_a   1.000
_cell.length_b   1.000
_cell.length_c   1.000
_cell.angle_alpha   90.00
_cell.angle_beta   90.00
_cell.angle_gamma   90.00
#
_symmetry.space_group_name_H-M   'P 1'
#
loop_
_entity.id
_entity.type
_entity.pdbx_description
1 polymer ?
#
loop_
_entity_poly.entity_id
_entity_poly.type
_entity_poly.pdbx_seq_one_letter_code
_entity_poly.pdbx_strand_id
1 'polypeptide(L)'
;MGESLVEQRQADSKAAWDAYWKVRDLDSRGSIYPRFRYFAHKAFDAPATWFRERVVEPLQNKNRLPYYHRQLSRVPEIDECGVNDKACFYEANEQYRLDKMVDG
;
A
#
# COMPACT_ATOMS: atom_id res chain seq x y z
N MET A 1 16.51 -13.65 -18.76
CA MET A 1 16.54 -12.82 -17.53
C MET A 1 15.11 -12.40 -17.27
N GLY A 2 14.49 -12.92 -16.21
CA GLY A 2 13.11 -12.58 -15.88
C GLY A 2 13.01 -11.19 -15.26
N GLU A 3 11.90 -10.51 -15.50
CA GLU A 3 11.57 -9.23 -14.90
C GLU A 3 11.41 -9.36 -13.38
N SER A 4 11.83 -8.35 -12.61
CA SER A 4 11.68 -8.38 -11.16
C SER A 4 10.20 -8.21 -10.75
N LEU A 5 9.80 -8.75 -9.60
CA LEU A 5 8.44 -8.59 -9.06
C LEU A 5 8.01 -7.13 -8.89
N VAL A 6 8.98 -6.21 -8.80
CA VAL A 6 8.73 -4.76 -8.65
C VAL A 6 8.36 -4.15 -9.98
N GLU A 7 9.14 -4.48 -11.02
CA GLU A 7 8.88 -4.03 -12.38
C GLU A 7 7.53 -4.55 -12.87
N GLN A 8 7.19 -5.82 -12.58
CA GLN A 8 5.87 -6.38 -12.87
C GLN A 8 4.74 -5.58 -12.19
N ARG A 9 4.86 -5.28 -10.89
CA ARG A 9 3.88 -4.46 -10.18
C ARG A 9 3.78 -3.04 -10.73
N GLN A 10 4.92 -2.44 -11.11
CA GLN A 10 4.94 -1.12 -11.74
C GLN A 10 4.20 -1.14 -13.08
N ALA A 11 4.46 -2.14 -13.92
CA ALA A 11 3.76 -2.35 -15.19
C ALA A 11 2.25 -2.55 -15.00
N ASP A 12 1.84 -3.40 -14.06
CA ASP A 12 0.43 -3.64 -13.73
C ASP A 12 -0.25 -2.35 -13.25
N SER A 13 0.42 -1.58 -12.39
CA SER A 13 -0.10 -0.30 -11.89
C SER A 13 -0.30 0.72 -13.02
N LYS A 14 0.63 0.75 -14.00
CA LYS A 14 0.54 1.61 -15.17
C LYS A 14 -0.60 1.18 -16.09
N ALA A 15 -0.73 -0.11 -16.35
CA ALA A 15 -1.82 -0.65 -17.16
C ALA A 15 -3.20 -0.35 -16.54
N ALA A 16 -3.33 -0.51 -15.22
CA ALA A 16 -4.55 -0.16 -14.50
C ALA A 16 -4.86 1.35 -14.60
N TRP A 17 -3.85 2.21 -14.52
CA TRP A 17 -4.01 3.65 -14.64
C TRP A 17 -4.42 4.11 -16.05
N ASP A 18 -3.79 3.52 -17.07
CA ASP A 18 -4.14 3.79 -18.47
C ASP A 18 -5.57 3.33 -18.78
N ALA A 19 -5.98 2.16 -18.25
CA ALA A 19 -7.34 1.67 -18.35
C ALA A 19 -8.35 2.61 -17.67
N TYR A 20 -8.04 3.10 -16.46
CA TYR A 20 -8.85 4.10 -15.76
C TYR A 20 -9.06 5.37 -16.59
N TRP A 21 -8.00 5.91 -17.16
CA TRP A 21 -8.08 7.11 -18.00
C TRP A 21 -8.84 6.91 -19.30
N LYS A 22 -8.77 5.69 -19.87
CA LYS A 22 -9.57 5.31 -21.03
C LYS A 22 -11.06 5.29 -20.72
N VAL A 23 -11.45 4.67 -19.59
CA VAL A 23 -12.84 4.66 -19.14
C VAL A 23 -13.33 6.07 -18.88
N ARG A 24 -12.53 6.90 -18.18
CA ARG A 24 -12.94 8.27 -17.86
C ARG A 24 -13.03 9.18 -19.08
N ASP A 25 -12.22 8.95 -20.12
CA ASP A 25 -12.39 9.64 -21.39
C ASP A 25 -13.73 9.29 -22.04
N LEU A 26 -14.11 8.00 -22.05
CA LEU A 26 -15.39 7.54 -22.60
C LEU A 26 -16.58 8.16 -21.83
N ASP A 27 -16.56 8.14 -20.51
CA ASP A 27 -17.62 8.70 -19.65
C ASP A 27 -17.76 10.22 -19.80
N SER A 28 -16.68 10.92 -20.15
CA SER A 28 -16.70 12.38 -20.33
C SER A 28 -17.38 12.84 -21.63
N ARG A 29 -17.63 11.93 -22.58
CA ARG A 29 -18.21 12.25 -23.89
C ARG A 29 -19.73 12.42 -23.75
N GLY A 30 -20.28 13.49 -24.34
CA GLY A 30 -21.74 13.69 -24.46
C GLY A 30 -22.28 14.97 -23.84
N SER A 31 -21.63 15.55 -22.83
CA SER A 31 -22.01 16.86 -22.29
C SER A 31 -20.79 17.71 -21.90
N ILE A 32 -20.98 19.03 -21.87
CA ILE A 32 -19.87 19.99 -21.72
C ILE A 32 -19.25 19.93 -20.32
N TYR A 33 -20.07 19.79 -19.29
CA TYR A 33 -19.62 19.80 -17.89
C TYR A 33 -18.66 18.66 -17.51
N PRO A 34 -18.97 17.37 -17.74
CA PRO A 34 -18.04 16.29 -17.44
C PRO A 34 -16.79 16.34 -18.33
N ARG A 35 -16.92 16.82 -19.57
CA ARG A 35 -15.77 17.00 -20.48
C ARG A 35 -14.79 18.05 -19.96
N PHE A 36 -15.28 19.20 -19.50
CA PHE A 36 -14.45 20.22 -18.88
C PHE A 36 -13.76 19.69 -17.60
N ARG A 37 -14.50 19.01 -16.73
CA ARG A 37 -13.94 18.40 -15.51
C ARG A 37 -12.86 17.36 -15.81
N TYR A 38 -13.04 16.55 -16.86
CA TYR A 38 -12.03 15.61 -17.33
C TYR A 38 -10.72 16.32 -17.68
N PHE A 39 -10.78 17.37 -18.49
CA PHE A 39 -9.58 18.10 -18.90
C PHE A 39 -8.90 18.82 -17.74
N ALA A 40 -9.68 19.44 -16.85
CA ALA A 40 -9.15 20.05 -15.64
C ALA A 40 -8.39 19.03 -14.78
N HIS A 41 -8.99 17.86 -14.52
CA HIS A 41 -8.32 16.81 -13.77
C HIS A 41 -7.07 16.28 -14.50
N LYS A 42 -7.14 16.11 -15.82
CA LYS A 42 -6.01 15.61 -16.62
C LYS A 42 -4.84 16.59 -16.65
N ALA A 43 -5.12 17.89 -16.63
CA ALA A 43 -4.10 18.93 -16.61
C ALA A 43 -3.24 18.88 -15.34
N PHE A 44 -3.82 18.51 -14.20
CA PHE A 44 -3.07 18.34 -12.94
C PHE A 44 -2.42 16.96 -12.82
N ASP A 45 -3.11 15.92 -13.29
CA ASP A 45 -2.65 14.54 -13.09
C ASP A 45 -1.53 14.13 -14.06
N ALA A 46 -1.55 14.63 -15.31
CA ALA A 46 -0.51 14.34 -16.29
C ALA A 46 0.91 14.75 -15.83
N PRO A 47 1.14 15.97 -15.30
CA PRO A 47 2.46 16.33 -14.78
C PRO A 47 2.83 15.53 -13.53
N ALA A 48 1.87 15.18 -12.66
CA ALA A 48 2.12 14.34 -11.48
C ALA A 48 2.57 12.92 -11.88
N THR A 49 1.88 12.32 -12.86
CA THR A 49 2.23 11.00 -13.40
C THR A 49 3.61 11.02 -14.07
N TRP A 50 3.91 12.07 -14.86
CA TRP A 50 5.23 12.24 -15.47
C TRP A 50 6.34 12.32 -14.42
N PHE A 51 6.13 13.09 -13.35
CA PHE A 51 7.11 13.22 -12.27
C PHE A 51 7.36 11.89 -11.54
N ARG A 52 6.29 11.13 -11.26
CA ARG A 52 6.36 9.80 -10.66
C ARG A 52 7.23 8.85 -11.49
N GLU A 53 6.95 8.74 -12.79
CA GLU A 53 7.63 7.80 -13.69
C GLU A 53 9.08 8.22 -14.02
N ARG A 54 9.32 9.52 -14.22
CA ARG A 54 10.64 10.01 -14.68
C ARG A 54 11.64 10.26 -13.57
N VAL A 55 11.18 10.62 -12.37
CA VAL A 55 12.06 11.04 -11.27
C VAL A 55 11.97 10.07 -10.10
N VAL A 56 10.76 9.79 -9.60
CA VAL A 56 10.59 9.03 -8.34
C VAL A 56 10.91 7.56 -8.51
N GLU A 57 10.33 6.88 -9.51
CA GLU A 57 10.56 5.46 -9.76
C GLU A 57 12.05 5.08 -9.96
N PRO A 58 12.86 5.78 -10.78
CA PRO A 58 14.27 5.44 -10.94
C PRO A 58 15.10 5.73 -9.69
N LEU A 59 14.75 6.76 -8.91
CA LEU A 59 15.42 7.03 -7.63
C LEU A 59 15.10 5.94 -6.61
N GLN A 60 13.83 5.52 -6.53
CA GLN A 60 13.38 4.47 -5.64
C GLN A 60 14.00 3.12 -6.00
N ASN A 61 14.05 2.77 -7.28
CA ASN A 61 14.62 1.51 -7.75
C ASN A 61 16.12 1.38 -7.44
N LYS A 62 16.86 2.51 -7.47
CA LYS A 62 18.30 2.54 -7.15
C LYS A 62 18.60 2.48 -5.65
N ASN A 63 17.75 3.11 -4.82
CA ASN A 63 18.04 3.36 -3.40
C ASN A 63 17.12 2.60 -2.43
N ARG A 64 16.47 1.52 -2.87
CA ARG A 64 15.50 0.81 -2.03
C ARG A 64 16.18 0.00 -0.92
N LEU A 65 15.92 0.39 0.33
CA LEU A 65 16.28 -0.40 1.50
C LEU A 65 15.23 -1.48 1.77
N PRO A 66 15.62 -2.75 2.02
CA PRO A 66 14.67 -3.79 2.37
C PRO A 66 14.10 -3.53 3.77
N TYR A 67 12.77 -3.64 3.90
CA TYR A 67 12.07 -3.62 5.17
C TYR A 67 11.30 -4.93 5.35
N TYR A 68 11.38 -5.51 6.55
CA TYR A 68 10.70 -6.76 6.89
C TYR A 68 9.68 -6.50 7.98
N HIS A 69 8.48 -7.05 7.82
CA HIS A 69 7.48 -7.02 8.86
C HIS A 69 7.90 -7.96 10.01
N ARG A 70 7.89 -7.46 11.25
CA ARG A 70 8.20 -8.27 12.42
C ARG A 70 7.09 -9.30 12.64
N GLN A 71 7.45 -10.57 12.68
CA GLN A 71 6.55 -11.64 13.08
C GLN A 71 6.78 -11.94 14.56
N LEU A 72 5.73 -11.81 15.36
CA LEU A 72 5.74 -12.16 16.78
C LEU A 72 5.18 -13.56 16.94
N SER A 73 5.89 -14.42 17.68
CA SER A 73 5.39 -15.74 18.06
C SER A 73 4.29 -15.59 19.12
N ARG A 74 3.34 -16.54 19.11
CA ARG A 74 2.33 -16.65 20.16
C ARG A 74 2.99 -17.13 21.47
N VAL A 75 2.54 -16.55 22.56
CA VAL A 75 2.82 -16.83 23.97
C VAL A 75 1.54 -17.49 24.56
N PRO A 76 1.66 -18.33 25.60
CA PRO A 76 0.51 -18.82 26.36
C PRO A 76 -0.40 -17.67 26.82
N GLU A 77 -1.70 -17.97 26.89
CA GLU A 77 -2.71 -17.04 27.38
C GLU A 77 -2.68 -16.93 28.92
N ILE A 78 -3.42 -15.96 29.45
CA ILE A 78 -3.39 -15.62 30.88
C ILE A 78 -3.94 -16.74 31.78
N ASP A 79 -4.80 -17.59 31.24
CA ASP A 79 -5.43 -18.74 31.91
C ASP A 79 -4.48 -19.93 32.08
N GLU A 80 -3.48 -20.07 31.21
CA GLU A 80 -2.46 -21.12 31.29
C GLU A 80 -1.31 -20.78 32.27
N CYS A 81 -1.21 -19.51 32.68
CA CYS A 81 -0.14 -19.04 33.57
C CYS A 81 -0.32 -19.52 35.02
N GLY A 82 0.80 -19.89 35.67
CA GLY A 82 0.83 -20.20 37.09
C GLY A 82 0.55 -18.96 37.96
N VAL A 83 -0.12 -19.13 39.10
CA VAL A 83 -0.65 -18.04 39.96
C VAL A 83 0.38 -16.98 40.36
N ASN A 84 1.67 -17.36 40.49
CA ASN A 84 2.75 -16.46 40.92
C ASN A 84 3.82 -16.21 39.85
N ASP A 85 3.60 -16.66 38.61
CA ASP A 85 4.55 -16.43 37.52
C ASP A 85 4.32 -15.06 36.87
N LYS A 86 5.06 -14.07 37.37
CA LYS A 86 5.00 -12.70 36.88
C LYS A 86 5.53 -12.54 35.46
N ALA A 87 6.44 -13.41 35.02
CA ALA A 87 6.99 -13.34 33.66
C ALA A 87 5.91 -13.77 32.65
N CYS A 88 5.23 -14.89 32.92
CA CYS A 88 4.11 -15.37 32.11
C CYS A 88 3.01 -14.31 32.01
N PHE A 89 2.62 -13.69 33.14
CA PHE A 89 1.61 -12.62 33.13
C PHE A 89 2.02 -11.42 32.30
N TYR A 90 3.29 -11.03 32.30
CA TYR A 90 3.76 -9.89 31.51
C TYR A 90 3.66 -10.20 30.01
N GLU A 91 4.15 -11.35 29.57
CA GLU A 91 4.18 -11.73 28.16
C GLU A 91 2.75 -11.92 27.60
N ALA A 92 1.86 -12.58 28.34
CA ALA A 92 0.47 -12.78 27.96
C ALA A 92 -0.29 -11.45 27.82
N ASN A 93 -0.10 -10.51 28.77
CA ASN A 93 -0.74 -9.20 28.71
C ASN A 93 -0.22 -8.33 27.56
N GLU A 94 1.09 -8.36 27.27
CA GLU A 94 1.64 -7.65 26.11
C GLU A 94 1.13 -8.25 24.79
N GLN A 95 1.00 -9.58 24.70
CA GLN A 95 0.37 -10.20 23.54
C GLN A 95 -1.09 -9.74 23.37
N TYR A 96 -1.90 -9.81 24.42
CA TYR A 96 -3.30 -9.36 24.38
C TYR A 96 -3.42 -7.89 23.96
N ARG A 97 -2.53 -7.04 24.47
CA ARG A 97 -2.49 -5.62 24.10
C ARG A 97 -2.17 -5.42 22.62
N LEU A 98 -1.24 -6.20 22.07
CA LEU A 98 -0.88 -6.16 20.65
C LEU A 98 -2.02 -6.67 19.76
N ASP A 99 -2.64 -7.78 20.13
CA ASP A 99 -3.80 -8.32 19.40
C ASP A 99 -4.96 -7.30 19.40
N LYS A 100 -5.22 -6.65 20.53
CA LYS A 100 -6.21 -5.55 20.59
C LYS A 100 -5.88 -4.36 19.69
N MET A 101 -4.61 -4.06 19.44
CA MET A 101 -4.21 -3.02 18.49
C MET A 101 -4.39 -3.45 17.02
N VAL A 102 -4.39 -4.77 16.75
CA VAL A 102 -4.61 -5.33 15.41
C VAL A 102 -6.10 -5.40 15.08
N ASP A 103 -6.94 -5.75 16.07
CA ASP A 103 -8.40 -5.88 15.90
C ASP A 103 -9.17 -4.54 15.92
N GLY A 104 -8.47 -3.43 16.20
CA GLY A 104 -9.03 -2.09 16.39
C GLY A 104 -9.81 -1.52 15.21
#